data_AF-A0A803PHX8-F1
#
_entry.id   AF-A0A803PHX8-F1
#
_cell.length_a   1.000
_cell.length_b   1.000
_cell.length_c   1.000
_cell.angle_alpha   90.00
_cell.angle_beta   90.00
_cell.angle_gamma   90.00
#
_symmetry.space_group_name_H-M   'P 1'
#
loop_
_entity.id
_entity.type
_entity.pdbx_description
1 polymer ?
#
loop_
_entity_poly.entity_id
_entity_poly.type
_entity_poly.pdbx_seq_one_letter_code
_entity_poly.pdbx_strand_id
1 'polypeptide(L)'
;MVLMLLPNKALSFSQPIATLTFMPKRRRIHRRCRFISELEEIRVCTNRTCRRQGSLLTLEILTGIAPPTVTVKSCGCLGRCGAGPNLVSLPSAVVVSHCGTANRSAEVLAALCGSSWDSDAAKKSLEALALRKKAELEFDKGNFSQAELLLSQAIELKPVGGINITYKDRAKEN
;
A
#
# COMPACT_ATOMS: atom_id res chain seq x y z
N MET A 1 45.59 -8.85 -78.51
CA MET A 1 45.16 -7.50 -78.08
C MET A 1 44.83 -7.58 -76.60
N VAL A 2 45.59 -6.81 -75.84
CA VAL A 2 45.43 -6.54 -74.41
C VAL A 2 44.20 -5.66 -74.20
N LEU A 3 43.29 -6.04 -73.30
CA LEU A 3 42.63 -5.16 -72.31
C LEU A 3 41.73 -6.06 -71.43
N MET A 4 42.17 -6.51 -70.26
CA MET A 4 42.30 -5.77 -68.99
C MET A 4 40.96 -5.54 -68.26
N LEU A 5 41.03 -5.86 -66.96
CA LEU A 5 40.36 -5.21 -65.83
C LEU A 5 39.01 -5.77 -65.32
N LEU A 6 39.19 -6.69 -64.38
CA LEU A 6 38.81 -6.60 -62.96
C LEU A 6 37.40 -7.04 -62.48
N PRO A 7 37.36 -7.57 -61.23
CA PRO A 7 36.26 -8.31 -60.65
C PRO A 7 35.38 -7.43 -59.76
N ASN A 8 34.07 -7.70 -59.72
CA ASN A 8 33.19 -7.07 -58.75
C ASN A 8 32.86 -8.02 -57.59
N LYS A 9 33.64 -7.80 -56.52
CA LYS A 9 33.22 -7.65 -55.12
C LYS A 9 32.40 -8.76 -54.47
N ALA A 10 33.12 -9.55 -53.69
CA ALA A 10 32.71 -9.97 -52.35
C ALA A 10 32.45 -8.75 -51.43
N LEU A 11 31.84 -9.03 -50.27
CA LEU A 11 31.40 -8.15 -49.15
C LEU A 11 29.88 -7.91 -49.19
N SER A 12 29.10 -8.14 -48.13
CA SER A 12 29.44 -8.52 -46.77
C SER A 12 28.14 -8.87 -46.05
N PHE A 13 28.20 -9.94 -45.28
CA PHE A 13 27.31 -10.24 -44.18
C PHE A 13 27.22 -9.03 -43.23
N SER A 14 26.04 -8.48 -43.01
CA SER A 14 25.79 -7.60 -41.87
C SER A 14 24.33 -7.74 -41.42
N GLN A 15 24.18 -8.35 -40.25
CA GLN A 15 22.94 -8.37 -39.48
C GLN A 15 22.53 -6.94 -39.13
N PRO A 16 21.25 -6.56 -39.17
CA PRO A 16 20.80 -5.41 -38.40
C PRO A 16 20.67 -5.84 -36.94
N ILE A 17 21.63 -5.35 -36.16
CA ILE A 17 21.65 -5.28 -34.71
C ILE A 17 20.33 -4.72 -34.21
N ALA A 18 19.71 -5.44 -33.28
CA ALA A 18 18.52 -5.05 -32.55
C ALA A 18 18.69 -3.63 -32.01
N THR A 19 18.05 -2.65 -32.65
CA THR A 19 17.88 -1.33 -32.08
C THR A 19 16.82 -1.49 -30.99
N LEU A 20 17.28 -1.68 -29.76
CA LEU A 20 16.49 -1.50 -28.54
C LEU A 20 15.98 -0.06 -28.57
N THR A 21 14.84 0.13 -29.25
CA THR A 21 14.06 1.34 -29.13
C THR A 21 13.66 1.41 -27.67
N PHE A 22 14.32 2.33 -26.96
CA PHE A 22 14.05 2.68 -25.58
C PHE A 22 12.61 3.15 -25.51
N MET A 23 11.69 2.20 -25.32
CA MET A 23 10.28 2.51 -25.17
C MET A 23 10.18 3.39 -23.92
N PRO A 24 9.74 4.65 -24.03
CA PRO A 24 9.54 5.46 -22.84
C PRO A 24 8.52 4.72 -21.99
N LYS A 25 8.93 4.28 -20.79
CA LYS A 25 8.04 3.68 -19.79
C LYS A 25 6.80 4.56 -19.76
N ARG A 26 5.66 4.00 -20.16
CA ARG A 26 4.36 4.67 -20.11
C ARG A 26 4.21 5.23 -18.70
N ARG A 27 4.52 6.53 -18.54
CA ARG A 27 4.20 7.27 -17.33
C ARG A 27 2.69 7.24 -17.29
N ARG A 28 2.13 6.27 -16.55
CA ARG A 28 0.70 6.22 -16.28
C ARG A 28 0.39 7.57 -15.67
N ILE A 29 -0.26 8.40 -16.48
CA ILE A 29 -0.66 9.75 -16.15
C ILE A 29 -1.35 9.62 -14.80
N HIS A 30 -0.67 10.12 -13.79
CA HIS A 30 -1.12 10.16 -12.42
C HIS A 30 -2.35 11.04 -12.47
N ARG A 31 -3.53 10.43 -12.67
CA ARG A 31 -4.81 11.12 -12.47
C ARG A 31 -4.69 11.65 -11.05
N ARG A 32 -4.53 12.96 -10.97
CA ARG A 32 -4.42 13.75 -9.76
C ARG A 32 -5.74 13.54 -9.05
N CYS A 33 -5.85 12.45 -8.30
CA CYS A 33 -7.05 12.17 -7.56
C CYS A 33 -7.09 13.20 -6.44
N ARG A 34 -7.96 14.18 -6.61
CA ARG A 34 -8.44 15.06 -5.56
C ARG A 34 -9.27 14.21 -4.56
N PHE A 35 -8.64 13.26 -3.86
CA PHE A 35 -9.27 12.47 -2.78
C PHE A 35 -9.34 13.23 -1.45
N ILE A 36 -8.83 14.45 -1.44
CA ILE A 36 -8.54 15.22 -0.26
C ILE A 36 -9.81 15.96 0.15
N SER A 37 -10.70 15.31 0.91
CA SER A 37 -11.62 15.90 1.92
C SER A 37 -12.85 15.04 2.25
N GLU A 38 -13.16 14.00 1.46
CA GLU A 38 -14.43 13.24 1.61
C GLU A 38 -14.22 11.77 2.03
N LEU A 39 -13.01 11.30 2.31
CA LEU A 39 -12.86 9.88 2.68
C LEU A 39 -13.53 9.61 4.04
N GLU A 40 -14.66 8.92 4.00
CA GLU A 40 -15.46 8.59 5.19
C GLU A 40 -15.39 7.10 5.54
N GLU A 41 -15.37 6.25 4.51
CA GLU A 41 -15.43 4.80 4.70
C GLU A 41 -14.54 4.07 3.69
N ILE A 42 -13.80 3.07 4.19
CA ILE A 42 -13.11 2.07 3.39
C ILE A 42 -13.80 0.73 3.61
N ARG A 43 -14.22 0.09 2.52
CA ARG A 43 -14.75 -1.27 2.56
C ARG A 43 -13.79 -2.29 1.98
N VAL A 44 -13.46 -3.31 2.76
CA VAL A 44 -12.56 -4.41 2.38
C VAL A 44 -13.38 -5.61 1.91
N CYS A 45 -13.17 -6.05 0.67
CA CYS A 45 -13.82 -7.25 0.15
C CYS A 45 -13.38 -8.48 0.96
N THR A 46 -14.34 -9.16 1.58
CA THR A 46 -14.13 -10.40 2.36
C THR A 46 -14.79 -11.62 1.72
N ASN A 47 -15.12 -11.54 0.42
CA ASN A 47 -15.57 -12.72 -0.33
C ASN A 47 -14.47 -13.80 -0.41
N ARG A 48 -14.84 -15.06 -0.63
CA ARG A 48 -13.98 -16.26 -0.62
C ARG A 48 -12.61 -16.06 -1.28
N THR A 49 -12.57 -15.46 -2.47
CA THR A 49 -11.31 -15.25 -3.21
C THR A 49 -10.40 -14.24 -2.51
N CYS A 50 -10.93 -13.10 -2.05
CA CYS A 50 -10.14 -12.11 -1.32
C CYS A 50 -9.69 -12.63 0.05
N ARG A 51 -10.51 -13.43 0.74
CA ARG A 51 -10.12 -14.10 1.99
C ARG A 51 -8.91 -15.01 1.80
N ARG A 52 -8.90 -15.82 0.75
CA ARG A 52 -7.73 -16.67 0.39
C ARG A 52 -6.48 -15.87 0.07
N GLN A 53 -6.64 -14.61 -0.34
CA GLN A 53 -5.56 -13.68 -0.64
C GLN A 53 -5.21 -12.76 0.54
N GLY A 54 -5.71 -13.05 1.75
CA GLY A 54 -5.33 -12.33 2.97
C GLY A 54 -6.20 -11.13 3.33
N SER A 55 -7.42 -10.99 2.79
CA SER A 55 -8.26 -9.81 3.05
C SER A 55 -8.63 -9.57 4.51
N LEU A 56 -8.62 -10.61 5.36
CA LEU A 56 -8.88 -10.46 6.80
C LEU A 56 -7.73 -9.72 7.48
N LEU A 57 -6.48 -10.07 7.14
CA LEU A 57 -5.31 -9.35 7.61
C LEU A 57 -5.29 -7.91 7.09
N THR A 58 -5.65 -7.70 5.80
CA THR A 58 -5.82 -6.35 5.24
C THR A 58 -6.84 -5.53 6.03
N LEU A 59 -7.98 -6.13 6.39
CA LEU A 59 -9.03 -5.47 7.19
C LEU A 59 -8.52 -5.10 8.58
N GLU A 60 -7.84 -6.02 9.27
CA GLU A 60 -7.26 -5.74 10.59
C GLU A 60 -6.23 -4.61 10.53
N ILE A 61 -5.30 -4.68 9.57
CA ILE A 61 -4.26 -3.66 9.41
C ILE A 61 -4.90 -2.30 9.18
N LEU A 62 -5.77 -2.18 8.17
CA LEU A 62 -6.44 -0.92 7.86
C LEU A 62 -7.21 -0.36 9.06
N THR A 63 -7.91 -1.21 9.81
CA THR A 63 -8.61 -0.80 11.04
C THR A 63 -7.63 -0.28 12.10
N GLY A 64 -6.46 -0.90 12.22
CA GLY A 64 -5.42 -0.51 13.18
C GLY A 64 -4.74 0.83 12.86
N ILE A 65 -4.63 1.19 11.57
CA ILE A 65 -3.92 2.41 11.11
C ILE A 65 -4.84 3.52 10.59
N ALA A 66 -6.15 3.29 10.49
CA ALA A 66 -7.11 4.29 10.04
C ALA A 66 -7.23 5.46 11.04
N PRO A 67 -7.32 6.71 10.56
CA PRO A 67 -7.64 7.84 11.43
C PRO A 67 -9.09 7.72 11.94
N PRO A 68 -9.42 8.37 13.07
CA PRO A 68 -10.77 8.30 13.66
C PRO A 68 -11.88 8.83 12.74
N THR A 69 -11.54 9.63 11.72
CA THR A 69 -12.47 10.16 10.73
C THR A 69 -12.85 9.14 9.65
N VAL A 70 -12.11 8.04 9.51
CA VAL A 70 -12.31 7.04 8.46
C VAL A 70 -12.74 5.72 9.08
N THR A 71 -13.93 5.26 8.70
CA THR A 71 -14.43 3.95 9.13
C THR A 71 -13.92 2.84 8.21
N VAL A 72 -13.51 1.72 8.78
CA VAL A 72 -13.08 0.54 7.99
C VAL A 72 -14.06 -0.60 8.25
N LYS A 73 -14.66 -1.15 7.19
CA LYS A 73 -15.65 -2.24 7.29
C LYS A 73 -15.38 -3.35 6.29
N SER A 74 -15.83 -4.57 6.60
CA SER A 74 -15.89 -5.65 5.61
C SER A 74 -17.06 -5.45 4.64
N CYS A 75 -16.92 -5.92 3.40
CA CYS A 75 -18.00 -5.99 2.42
C CYS A 75 -17.97 -7.29 1.61
N GLY A 76 -19.02 -7.48 0.80
CA GLY A 76 -19.15 -8.57 -0.16
C GLY A 76 -18.24 -8.43 -1.39
N CYS A 77 -18.58 -9.15 -2.45
CA CYS A 77 -17.79 -9.17 -3.68
C CYS A 77 -17.80 -7.79 -4.38
N LEU A 78 -16.61 -7.28 -4.74
CA LEU A 78 -16.46 -6.05 -5.53
C LEU A 78 -16.30 -6.31 -7.04
N GLY A 79 -16.53 -7.54 -7.52
CA GLY A 79 -16.44 -7.89 -8.94
C GLY A 79 -15.00 -7.90 -9.51
N ARG A 80 -13.97 -7.85 -8.66
CA ARG A 80 -12.54 -7.84 -9.04
C ARG A 80 -11.78 -9.08 -8.54
N CYS A 81 -12.45 -10.23 -8.53
CA CYS A 81 -11.84 -11.50 -8.14
C CYS A 81 -10.57 -11.80 -8.97
N GLY A 82 -9.57 -12.42 -8.36
CA GLY A 82 -8.25 -12.66 -8.98
C GLY A 82 -7.24 -11.53 -8.72
N ALA A 83 -7.70 -10.29 -8.52
CA ALA A 83 -6.86 -9.13 -8.20
C ALA A 83 -6.96 -8.68 -6.73
N GLY A 84 -7.41 -9.56 -5.82
CA GLY A 84 -7.64 -9.21 -4.43
C GLY A 84 -6.38 -9.21 -3.56
N PRO A 85 -6.52 -8.82 -2.28
CA PRO A 85 -7.68 -8.17 -1.66
C PRO A 85 -8.06 -6.85 -2.35
N ASN A 86 -9.36 -6.61 -2.47
CA ASN A 86 -9.91 -5.43 -3.12
C ASN A 86 -10.58 -4.54 -2.07
N LEU A 87 -10.44 -3.23 -2.23
CA LEU A 87 -10.99 -2.20 -1.38
C LEU A 87 -11.88 -1.28 -2.20
N VAL A 88 -12.83 -0.60 -1.56
CA VAL A 88 -13.52 0.55 -2.15
C VAL A 88 -13.55 1.70 -1.14
N SER A 89 -13.21 2.91 -1.57
CA SER A 89 -13.39 4.13 -0.79
C SER A 89 -14.77 4.75 -1.05
N LEU A 90 -15.38 5.31 -0.01
CA LEU A 90 -16.65 6.03 -0.07
C LEU A 90 -16.47 7.45 0.47
N PRO A 91 -17.22 8.42 -0.07
CA PRO A 91 -18.31 8.29 -1.05
C PRO A 91 -17.84 8.20 -2.51
N SER A 92 -16.55 8.44 -2.80
CA SER A 92 -16.04 8.51 -4.18
C SER A 92 -16.12 7.20 -5.00
N ALA A 93 -16.50 6.08 -4.37
CA ALA A 93 -16.65 4.76 -4.97
C ALA A 93 -15.42 4.25 -5.72
N VAL A 94 -14.21 4.61 -5.27
CA VAL A 94 -12.97 4.21 -5.96
C VAL A 94 -12.52 2.84 -5.49
N VAL A 95 -12.46 1.90 -6.43
CA VAL A 95 -12.02 0.52 -6.17
C VAL A 95 -10.50 0.41 -6.35
N VAL A 96 -9.83 -0.14 -5.34
CA VAL A 96 -8.38 -0.42 -5.36
C VAL A 96 -8.13 -1.93 -5.23
N SER A 97 -7.26 -2.47 -6.08
CA SER A 97 -6.91 -3.89 -6.13
C SER A 97 -5.48 -4.15 -5.65
N HIS A 98 -5.16 -5.42 -5.40
CA HIS A 98 -3.86 -5.91 -4.95
C HIS A 98 -3.41 -5.41 -3.57
N CYS A 99 -4.35 -5.21 -2.63
CA CYS A 99 -4.07 -4.74 -1.27
C CYS A 99 -3.67 -5.86 -0.30
N GLY A 100 -2.90 -6.85 -0.77
CA GLY A 100 -2.64 -8.09 -0.01
C GLY A 100 -1.53 -7.99 1.02
N THR A 101 -0.71 -6.94 0.94
CA THR A 101 0.40 -6.73 1.86
C THR A 101 0.10 -5.58 2.80
N ALA A 102 0.71 -5.61 3.99
CA ALA A 102 0.62 -4.53 4.97
C ALA A 102 1.06 -3.20 4.37
N ASN A 103 2.23 -3.17 3.72
CA ASN A 103 2.77 -1.98 3.08
C ASN A 103 1.83 -1.42 2.02
N ARG A 104 1.29 -2.27 1.14
CA ARG A 104 0.38 -1.80 0.09
C ARG A 104 -0.92 -1.24 0.66
N SER A 105 -1.43 -1.85 1.73
CA SER A 105 -2.65 -1.38 2.41
C SER A 105 -2.42 -0.01 3.06
N ALA A 106 -1.28 0.18 3.73
CA ALA A 106 -0.89 1.44 4.35
C ALA A 106 -0.66 2.56 3.32
N GLU A 107 0.01 2.26 2.20
CA GLU A 107 0.17 3.21 1.09
C GLU A 107 -1.17 3.67 0.52
N VAL A 108 -2.10 2.74 0.33
CA VAL A 108 -3.44 3.06 -0.18
C VAL A 108 -4.19 3.93 0.81
N LEU A 109 -4.16 3.62 2.10
CA LEU A 109 -4.76 4.46 3.12
C LEU A 109 -4.15 5.87 3.14
N ALA A 110 -2.83 5.98 3.15
CA ALA A 110 -2.13 7.27 3.13
C ALA A 110 -2.52 8.10 1.90
N ALA A 111 -2.56 7.47 0.72
CA ALA A 111 -2.95 8.13 -0.52
C ALA A 111 -4.43 8.57 -0.52
N LEU A 112 -5.32 7.81 0.12
CA LEU A 112 -6.74 8.16 0.25
C LEU A 112 -6.97 9.27 1.28
N CYS A 113 -6.20 9.31 2.37
CA CYS A 113 -6.29 10.33 3.42
C CYS A 113 -5.65 11.68 3.03
N GLY A 114 -5.05 11.80 1.84
CA GLY A 114 -4.56 13.09 1.34
C GLY A 114 -3.17 13.50 1.83
N SER A 115 -2.50 12.68 2.64
CA SER A 115 -1.03 12.65 2.55
C SER A 115 -0.70 12.31 1.10
N SER A 116 0.36 12.88 0.53
CA SER A 116 0.85 12.44 -0.78
C SER A 116 1.09 10.92 -0.78
N TRP A 117 1.50 10.30 -1.89
CA TRP A 117 2.03 8.92 -1.86
C TRP A 117 3.35 8.88 -1.07
N ASP A 118 3.28 9.23 0.19
CA ASP A 118 4.38 9.35 1.12
C ASP A 118 4.60 7.96 1.70
N SER A 119 5.55 7.26 1.08
CA SER A 119 6.00 5.97 1.56
C SER A 119 6.46 6.03 3.03
N ASP A 120 6.91 7.20 3.50
CA ASP A 120 7.34 7.38 4.89
C ASP A 120 6.16 7.36 5.86
N ALA A 121 5.06 8.04 5.52
CA ALA A 121 3.84 8.05 6.33
C ALA A 121 3.21 6.64 6.46
N ALA A 122 3.23 5.87 5.38
CA ALA A 122 2.79 4.47 5.39
C ALA A 122 3.68 3.60 6.30
N LYS A 123 5.01 3.75 6.22
CA LYS A 123 5.97 3.03 7.06
C LYS A 123 5.79 3.36 8.54
N LYS A 124 5.73 4.65 8.89
CA LYS A 124 5.49 5.12 10.27
C LYS A 124 4.19 4.56 10.85
N SER A 125 3.13 4.48 10.04
CA SER A 125 1.85 3.91 10.45
C SER A 125 1.94 2.42 10.75
N LEU A 126 2.67 1.66 9.93
CA LEU A 126 2.88 0.24 10.18
C LEU A 126 3.82 -0.03 11.35
N GLU A 127 4.85 0.81 11.52
CA GLU A 127 5.76 0.71 12.66
C GLU A 127 5.04 1.02 13.98
N ALA A 128 4.21 2.07 14.00
CA ALA A 128 3.35 2.38 15.14
C ALA A 128 2.37 1.24 15.45
N LEU A 129 1.78 0.60 14.43
CA LEU A 129 0.94 -0.58 14.61
C LEU A 129 1.73 -1.76 15.21
N ALA A 130 2.96 -1.99 14.75
CA ALA A 130 3.82 -3.05 15.28
C ALA A 130 4.19 -2.79 16.76
N LEU A 131 4.50 -1.55 17.13
CA LEU A 131 4.76 -1.18 18.53
C LEU A 131 3.54 -1.40 19.42
N ARG A 132 2.33 -1.04 18.93
CA ARG A 132 1.09 -1.33 19.65
C ARG A 132 0.84 -2.81 19.85
N LYS A 133 1.03 -3.64 18.83
CA LYS A 133 0.91 -5.10 18.94
C LYS A 133 1.92 -5.68 19.93
N LYS A 134 3.15 -5.13 19.99
CA LYS A 134 4.11 -5.50 21.03
C LYS A 134 3.66 -5.06 22.42
N ALA A 135 3.08 -3.87 22.55
CA ALA A 135 2.55 -3.38 23.82
C ALA A 135 1.40 -4.27 24.32
N GLU A 136 0.49 -4.71 23.45
CA GLU A 136 -0.55 -5.71 23.76
C GLU A 136 0.07 -6.98 24.37
N LEU A 137 1.14 -7.51 23.77
CA LEU A 137 1.84 -8.68 24.30
C LEU A 137 2.53 -8.42 25.65
N GLU A 138 3.00 -7.21 25.92
CA GLU A 138 3.59 -6.85 27.22
C GLU A 138 2.50 -6.66 28.29
N PHE A 139 1.32 -6.15 27.92
CA PHE A 139 0.15 -6.14 28.80
C PHE A 139 -0.26 -7.57 29.20
N ASP A 140 -0.29 -8.50 28.24
CA ASP A 140 -0.60 -9.91 28.50
C ASP A 140 0.39 -10.57 29.47
N LYS A 141 1.64 -10.08 29.52
CA LYS A 141 2.68 -10.52 30.46
C LYS A 141 2.66 -9.80 31.81
N GLY A 142 1.87 -8.74 31.97
CA GLY A 142 1.87 -7.86 33.15
C GLY A 142 3.02 -6.85 33.19
N ASN A 143 3.75 -6.65 32.09
CA ASN A 143 4.86 -5.70 31.98
C ASN A 143 4.36 -4.32 31.54
N PHE A 144 3.60 -3.64 32.41
CA PHE A 144 2.95 -2.36 32.09
C PHE A 144 3.95 -1.26 31.70
N SER A 145 5.07 -1.14 32.41
CA SER A 145 6.12 -0.14 32.11
C SER A 145 6.70 -0.27 30.71
N GLN A 146 6.95 -1.51 30.25
CA GLN A 146 7.45 -1.77 28.91
C GLN A 146 6.36 -1.48 27.86
N ALA A 147 5.10 -1.80 28.16
CA ALA A 147 3.98 -1.47 27.29
C ALA A 147 3.82 0.05 27.12
N GLU A 148 3.88 0.82 28.20
CA GLU A 148 3.80 2.29 28.15
C GLU A 148 4.92 2.91 27.29
N LEU A 149 6.16 2.40 27.43
CA LEU A 149 7.30 2.82 26.62
C LEU A 149 7.06 2.57 25.13
N LEU A 150 6.57 1.38 24.77
CA LEU A 150 6.25 1.03 23.39
C LEU A 150 5.14 1.91 22.81
N LEU A 151 4.10 2.21 23.59
CA LEU A 151 3.02 3.11 23.17
C LEU A 151 3.52 4.56 23.00
N SER A 152 4.42 5.01 23.87
CA SER A 152 5.04 6.34 23.76
C SER A 152 5.87 6.47 22.47
N GLN A 153 6.69 5.46 22.15
CA GLN A 153 7.40 5.38 20.88
C GLN A 153 6.44 5.41 19.68
N ALA A 154 5.31 4.70 19.76
CA ALA A 154 4.32 4.69 18.69
C ALA A 154 3.68 6.07 18.46
N ILE A 155 3.51 6.89 19.50
CA ILE A 155 3.00 8.27 19.40
C ILE A 155 4.02 9.17 18.70
N GLU A 156 5.31 9.04 19.02
CA GLU A 156 6.39 9.86 18.45
C GLU A 156 6.53 9.70 16.93
N LEU A 157 6.19 8.52 16.38
CA LEU A 157 6.21 8.26 14.95
C LEU A 157 5.20 9.09 14.14
N LYS A 158 4.20 9.71 14.79
CA LYS A 158 3.14 10.51 14.15
C LYS A 158 2.50 9.78 12.95
N PRO A 159 1.88 8.60 13.18
CA PRO A 159 1.26 7.83 12.11
C PRO A 159 0.08 8.58 11.48
N VAL A 160 -0.32 8.18 10.26
CA VAL A 160 -1.46 8.78 9.54
C VAL A 160 -2.76 8.62 10.33
N GLY A 161 -2.89 7.54 11.09
CA GLY A 161 -4.04 7.23 11.92
C GLY A 161 -3.72 6.23 13.02
N GLY A 162 -4.75 5.76 13.72
CA GLY A 162 -4.60 4.84 14.85
C GLY A 162 -4.03 5.44 16.14
N ILE A 163 -3.62 6.72 16.14
CA ILE A 163 -3.07 7.40 17.32
C ILE A 163 -4.08 7.51 18.47
N ASN A 164 -5.36 7.67 18.14
CA ASN A 164 -6.48 7.65 19.08
C ASN A 164 -6.60 6.31 19.79
N ILE A 165 -6.23 5.21 19.14
CA ILE A 165 -6.22 3.88 19.76
C ILE A 165 -5.03 3.78 20.73
N THR A 166 -3.85 4.24 20.31
CA THR A 166 -2.66 4.29 21.17
C THR A 166 -2.91 5.06 22.47
N TYR A 167 -3.55 6.23 22.39
CA TYR A 167 -3.91 7.02 23.57
C TYR A 167 -4.92 6.30 24.48
N LYS A 168 -5.91 5.61 23.89
CA LYS A 168 -6.87 4.82 24.66
C LYS A 168 -6.19 3.65 25.37
N ASP A 169 -5.27 2.95 24.71
CA ASP A 169 -4.56 1.83 25.30
C ASP A 169 -3.65 2.29 26.44
N ARG A 170 -2.97 3.43 26.29
CA ARG A 170 -2.15 4.03 27.35
C ARG A 170 -2.97 4.46 28.56
N ALA A 171 -4.20 4.94 28.34
CA ALA A 171 -5.07 5.38 29.42
C ALA A 171 -5.62 4.23 30.30
N LYS A 172 -5.51 2.96 29.87
CA LYS A 172 -5.99 1.80 30.65
C LYS A 172 -5.15 1.49 31.90
N GLU A 173 -3.98 2.13 32.03
CA GLU A 173 -3.05 1.90 33.15
C GLU A 173 -3.34 2.77 34.39
N ASN A 174 -4.26 3.76 34.28
CA ASN A 174 -4.71 4.59 35.42
C ASN A 174 -6.06 4.15 35.94
#